data_AF-A0AAE4K4X3-F1
#
_entry.id   AF-A0AAE4K4X3-F1
#
_cell.length_a   1.000
_cell.length_b   1.000
_cell.length_c   1.000
_cell.angle_alpha   90.00
_cell.angle_beta   90.00
_cell.angle_gamma   90.00
#
_symmetry.space_group_name_H-M   'P 1'
#
loop_
_entity.id
_entity.type
_entity.pdbx_description
1 polymer ?
#
loop_
_entity_poly.entity_id
_entity_poly.type
_entity_poly.pdbx_seq_one_letter_code
_entity_poly.pdbx_strand_id
1 'polypeptide(L)'
;MKIKQFSVASCFSTFVLPHLLFIRDLEARNKTAMVCCLAWNISLFPDPKERENHISRIWEMGDADTPAQASPRLERGFKDELRMLVAQKNDLFPWTKINIPSVRLVACDKYDILKVRTGNSDEEEIKVITHPDPLGLPLIIDHLRDVQENTAEQIVLLQRAAGISTALSDVEKTQLATSYCVQRADMIGYRRILSVWRDTQPGPSVKRVIGHWLGVLEEIDSNAKSVLHLLTSMHH
;
A
#
# COMPACT_ATOMS: atom_id res chain seq x y z
N MET A 1 23.67 2.36 -9.00
CA MET A 1 22.62 2.44 -7.94
C MET A 1 22.10 1.03 -7.72
N LYS A 2 22.17 0.45 -6.51
CA LYS A 2 21.53 -0.85 -6.26
C LYS A 2 20.03 -0.60 -6.03
N ILE A 3 19.21 -0.87 -7.03
CA ILE A 3 17.75 -0.71 -6.91
C ILE A 3 17.23 -1.91 -6.10
N LYS A 4 16.48 -1.62 -5.03
CA LYS A 4 15.87 -2.66 -4.20
C LYS A 4 14.82 -3.40 -5.03
N GLN A 5 14.91 -4.71 -5.08
CA GLN A 5 13.89 -5.54 -5.71
C GLN A 5 12.75 -5.79 -4.71
N PHE A 6 11.52 -5.66 -5.19
CA PHE A 6 10.31 -5.91 -4.40
C PHE A 6 9.56 -7.10 -5.00
N SER A 7 9.28 -8.10 -4.17
CA SER A 7 8.37 -9.19 -4.52
C SER A 7 6.92 -8.72 -4.52
N VAL A 8 6.02 -9.50 -5.12
CA VAL A 8 4.57 -9.24 -5.05
C VAL A 8 4.10 -9.26 -3.59
N ALA A 9 4.64 -10.16 -2.77
CA ALA A 9 4.36 -10.19 -1.34
C ALA A 9 4.79 -8.88 -0.66
N SER A 10 5.96 -8.34 -1.02
CA SER A 10 6.43 -7.05 -0.51
C SER A 10 5.49 -5.91 -0.89
N CYS A 11 5.09 -5.80 -2.16
CA CYS A 11 4.11 -4.79 -2.61
C CYS A 11 2.76 -4.93 -1.88
N PHE A 12 2.29 -6.17 -1.72
CA PHE A 12 1.06 -6.44 -0.97
C PHE A 12 1.18 -6.05 0.51
N SER A 13 2.33 -6.29 1.14
CA SER A 13 2.57 -5.91 2.54
C SER A 13 2.44 -4.39 2.74
N THR A 14 2.95 -3.59 1.80
CA THR A 14 2.85 -2.13 1.84
C THR A 14 1.44 -1.63 1.51
N PHE A 15 0.70 -2.37 0.67
CA PHE A 15 -0.71 -2.10 0.38
C PHE A 15 -1.62 -2.38 1.60
N VAL A 16 -1.41 -3.50 2.30
CA VAL A 16 -2.28 -3.94 3.40
C VAL A 16 -1.99 -3.23 4.71
N LEU A 17 -0.72 -2.86 4.97
CA LEU A 17 -0.28 -2.31 6.25
C LEU A 17 -1.15 -1.15 6.77
N PRO A 18 -1.50 -0.12 5.96
CA PRO A 18 -2.31 1.01 6.43
C PRO A 18 -3.67 0.59 7.03
N HIS A 19 -4.22 -0.51 6.53
CA HIS A 19 -5.51 -1.06 6.98
C HIS A 19 -5.38 -1.90 8.25
N LEU A 20 -4.18 -2.41 8.56
CA LEU A 20 -3.90 -3.19 9.77
C LEU A 20 -3.50 -2.31 10.97
N LEU A 21 -3.07 -1.08 10.72
CA LEU A 21 -2.54 -0.18 11.74
C LEU A 21 -3.56 0.09 12.85
N PHE A 22 -3.10 -0.08 14.09
CA PHE A 22 -3.81 0.18 15.34
C PHE A 22 -5.06 -0.67 15.60
N ILE A 23 -5.28 -1.75 14.83
CA ILE A 23 -6.29 -2.76 15.14
C ILE A 23 -5.70 -3.71 16.18
N ARG A 24 -6.21 -3.71 17.42
CA ARG A 24 -5.66 -4.53 18.52
C ARG A 24 -5.92 -6.03 18.38
N ASP A 25 -7.10 -6.39 17.92
CA ASP A 25 -7.54 -7.77 17.82
C ASP A 25 -6.92 -8.48 16.60
N LEU A 26 -6.29 -9.65 16.82
CA LEU A 26 -5.61 -10.40 15.76
C LEU A 26 -6.60 -10.98 14.75
N GLU A 27 -7.79 -11.40 15.19
CA GLU A 27 -8.81 -11.94 14.29
C GLU A 27 -9.33 -10.85 13.35
N ALA A 28 -9.59 -9.65 13.88
CA ALA A 28 -9.94 -8.47 13.09
C ALA A 28 -8.83 -8.11 12.09
N ARG A 29 -7.56 -8.10 12.51
CA ARG A 29 -6.43 -7.88 11.59
C ARG A 29 -6.37 -8.93 10.47
N ASN A 30 -6.58 -10.21 10.81
CA ASN A 30 -6.63 -11.29 9.82
C ASN A 30 -7.78 -11.09 8.82
N LYS A 31 -8.99 -10.75 9.30
CA LYS A 31 -10.13 -10.44 8.43
C LYS A 31 -9.83 -9.25 7.51
N THR A 32 -9.25 -8.18 8.02
CA THR A 32 -8.83 -7.03 7.21
C THR A 32 -7.79 -7.39 6.16
N ALA A 33 -6.80 -8.22 6.52
CA ALA A 33 -5.80 -8.70 5.57
C ALA A 33 -6.45 -9.54 4.45
N MET A 34 -7.41 -10.40 4.79
CA MET A 34 -8.20 -11.17 3.82
C MET A 34 -9.03 -10.27 2.90
N VAL A 35 -9.69 -9.24 3.42
CA VAL A 35 -10.44 -8.26 2.60
C VAL A 35 -9.52 -7.54 1.62
N CYS A 36 -8.33 -7.12 2.07
CA CYS A 36 -7.31 -6.54 1.19
C CYS A 36 -6.83 -7.52 0.11
N CYS A 37 -6.67 -8.80 0.46
CA CYS A 37 -6.31 -9.87 -0.48
C CYS A 37 -7.40 -10.11 -1.52
N LEU A 38 -8.68 -10.09 -1.13
CA LEU A 38 -9.81 -10.17 -2.06
C LEU A 38 -9.80 -8.99 -3.02
N ALA A 39 -9.68 -7.76 -2.51
CA ALA A 39 -9.60 -6.57 -3.35
C ALA A 39 -8.41 -6.61 -4.32
N TRP A 40 -7.25 -7.11 -3.85
CA TRP A 40 -6.08 -7.32 -4.70
C TRP A 40 -6.40 -8.25 -5.87
N ASN A 41 -7.02 -9.40 -5.61
CA ASN A 41 -7.35 -10.36 -6.66
C ASN A 41 -8.45 -9.85 -7.59
N ILE A 42 -9.48 -9.16 -7.07
CA ILE A 42 -10.53 -8.54 -7.88
C ILE A 42 -9.92 -7.49 -8.82
N SER A 43 -8.91 -6.73 -8.37
CA SER A 43 -8.26 -5.73 -9.21
C SER A 43 -7.54 -6.29 -10.44
N LEU A 44 -7.34 -7.61 -10.51
CA LEU A 44 -6.71 -8.27 -11.66
C LEU A 44 -7.64 -8.35 -12.87
N PHE A 45 -8.97 -8.31 -12.65
CA PHE A 45 -9.96 -8.28 -13.72
C PHE A 45 -9.98 -6.88 -14.36
N PRO A 46 -9.77 -6.76 -15.68
CA PRO A 46 -9.68 -5.47 -16.36
C PRO A 46 -11.05 -4.78 -16.46
N ASP A 47 -12.12 -5.54 -16.66
CA ASP A 47 -13.48 -5.00 -16.84
C ASP A 47 -14.09 -4.53 -15.50
N PRO A 48 -14.51 -3.25 -15.38
CA PRO A 48 -15.27 -2.78 -14.23
C PRO A 48 -16.53 -3.61 -13.92
N LYS A 49 -17.26 -4.10 -14.94
CA LYS A 49 -18.47 -4.89 -14.71
C LYS A 49 -18.16 -6.26 -14.13
N GLU A 50 -17.13 -6.93 -14.64
CA GLU A 50 -16.63 -8.18 -14.09
C GLU A 50 -16.20 -8.02 -12.62
N ARG A 51 -15.48 -6.95 -12.29
CA ARG A 51 -15.09 -6.62 -10.90
C ARG A 51 -16.29 -6.47 -9.98
N GLU A 52 -17.33 -5.76 -10.41
CA GLU A 52 -18.55 -5.57 -9.64
C GLU A 52 -19.32 -6.89 -9.44
N ASN A 53 -19.35 -7.74 -10.47
CA ASN A 53 -19.95 -9.08 -10.37
C ASN A 53 -19.20 -9.94 -9.34
N HIS A 54 -17.86 -9.88 -9.31
CA HIS A 54 -17.07 -10.59 -8.30
C HIS A 54 -17.31 -10.07 -6.89
N ILE A 55 -17.38 -8.75 -6.70
CA ILE A 55 -17.72 -8.14 -5.40
C ILE A 55 -19.07 -8.64 -4.89
N SER A 56 -20.09 -8.69 -5.76
CA SER A 56 -21.42 -9.17 -5.41
C SER A 56 -21.43 -10.66 -5.06
N ARG A 57 -20.75 -11.50 -5.85
CA ARG A 57 -20.64 -12.95 -5.56
C ARG A 57 -19.95 -13.23 -4.23
N ILE A 58 -18.92 -12.47 -3.87
CA ILE A 58 -18.21 -12.66 -2.58
C ILE A 58 -19.16 -12.41 -1.41
N TRP A 59 -19.99 -11.38 -1.50
CA TRP A 59 -21.01 -11.11 -0.49
C TRP A 59 -22.01 -12.27 -0.38
N GLU A 60 -22.53 -12.73 -1.52
CA GLU A 60 -23.49 -13.85 -1.60
C GLU A 60 -22.93 -15.16 -1.03
N MET A 61 -21.63 -15.43 -1.20
CA MET A 61 -20.97 -16.61 -0.64
C MET A 61 -20.80 -16.54 0.88
N GLY A 62 -20.63 -15.35 1.47
CA GLY A 62 -20.48 -15.17 2.91
C GLY A 62 -21.79 -15.31 3.70
N ASP A 63 -22.92 -15.08 3.04
CA ASP A 63 -24.27 -15.22 3.62
C ASP A 63 -24.72 -16.69 3.76
N ALA A 64 -24.01 -17.65 3.15
CA ALA A 64 -24.32 -19.07 3.29
C ALA A 64 -24.16 -19.59 4.74
N ASP A 65 -23.34 -18.92 5.56
CA ASP A 65 -23.03 -19.28 6.95
C ASP A 65 -23.57 -18.29 8.00
N THR A 66 -24.34 -17.26 7.61
CA THR A 66 -24.86 -16.21 8.53
C THR A 66 -26.36 -15.98 8.32
N PRO A 67 -27.21 -15.86 9.37
CA PRO A 67 -28.65 -15.97 9.20
C PRO A 67 -29.28 -14.72 8.58
N ALA A 68 -29.87 -14.86 7.39
CA ALA A 68 -31.04 -14.18 6.81
C ALA A 68 -31.27 -12.65 6.96
N GLN A 69 -30.39 -11.88 7.60
CA GLN A 69 -30.58 -10.45 7.89
C GLN A 69 -29.26 -9.67 7.97
N ALA A 70 -28.34 -9.86 7.03
CA ALA A 70 -27.32 -8.84 6.82
C ALA A 70 -28.01 -7.55 6.34
N SER A 71 -28.02 -6.50 7.18
CA SER A 71 -28.73 -5.26 6.83
C SER A 71 -28.19 -4.68 5.51
N PRO A 72 -29.01 -4.03 4.68
CA PRO A 72 -28.55 -3.38 3.44
C PRO A 72 -27.40 -2.39 3.63
N ARG A 73 -27.25 -1.86 4.85
CA ARG A 73 -26.14 -0.98 5.23
C ARG A 73 -24.81 -1.73 5.35
N LEU A 74 -24.82 -2.96 5.87
CA LEU A 74 -23.61 -3.79 5.98
C LEU A 74 -23.13 -4.24 4.60
N GLU A 75 -24.06 -4.70 3.76
CA GLU A 75 -23.74 -5.05 2.36
C GLU A 75 -23.11 -3.86 1.64
N ARG A 76 -23.76 -2.69 1.73
CA ARG A 76 -23.24 -1.47 1.10
C ARG A 76 -21.85 -1.12 1.61
N GLY A 77 -21.65 -1.15 2.93
CA GLY A 77 -20.35 -0.86 3.54
C GLY A 77 -19.25 -1.81 3.05
N PHE A 78 -19.52 -3.11 3.01
CA PHE A 78 -18.59 -4.11 2.51
C PHE A 78 -18.23 -3.89 1.02
N LYS A 79 -19.25 -3.69 0.18
CA LYS A 79 -19.05 -3.46 -1.26
C LYS A 79 -18.26 -2.17 -1.51
N ASP A 80 -18.59 -1.09 -0.79
CA ASP A 80 -17.89 0.19 -0.91
C ASP A 80 -16.43 0.09 -0.47
N GLU A 81 -16.14 -0.65 0.61
CA GLU A 81 -14.77 -0.91 1.06
C GLU A 81 -13.97 -1.70 0.00
N LEU A 82 -14.54 -2.76 -0.57
CA LEU A 82 -13.88 -3.51 -1.65
C LEU A 82 -13.64 -2.64 -2.89
N ARG A 83 -14.61 -1.81 -3.30
CA ARG A 83 -14.44 -0.89 -4.44
C ARG A 83 -13.30 0.10 -4.19
N MET A 84 -13.24 0.70 -3.00
CA MET A 84 -12.17 1.61 -2.60
C MET A 84 -10.81 0.91 -2.66
N LEU A 85 -10.69 -0.28 -2.08
CA LEU A 85 -9.43 -1.05 -2.07
C LEU A 85 -9.00 -1.49 -3.47
N VAL A 86 -9.95 -1.88 -4.34
CA VAL A 86 -9.69 -2.21 -5.75
C VAL A 86 -9.17 -0.99 -6.51
N ALA A 87 -9.77 0.19 -6.29
CA ALA A 87 -9.32 1.44 -6.89
C ALA A 87 -7.91 1.80 -6.40
N GLN A 88 -7.67 1.72 -5.09
CA GLN A 88 -6.37 1.99 -4.47
C GLN A 88 -5.28 1.04 -4.98
N LYS A 89 -5.55 -0.27 -5.09
CA LYS A 89 -4.59 -1.23 -5.67
C LYS A 89 -4.27 -0.85 -7.11
N ASN A 90 -5.27 -0.55 -7.93
CA ASN A 90 -5.04 -0.18 -9.33
C ASN A 90 -4.26 1.13 -9.48
N ASP A 91 -4.45 2.10 -8.59
CA ASP A 91 -3.69 3.36 -8.58
C ASP A 91 -2.22 3.17 -8.13
N LEU A 92 -1.98 2.32 -7.12
CA LEU A 92 -0.65 2.12 -6.56
C LEU A 92 0.17 1.07 -7.32
N PHE A 93 -0.45 -0.04 -7.71
CA PHE A 93 0.22 -1.19 -8.33
C PHE A 93 -0.49 -1.63 -9.62
N PRO A 94 -0.59 -0.74 -10.63
CA PRO A 94 -1.34 -1.03 -11.86
C PRO A 94 -0.78 -2.22 -12.65
N TRP A 95 0.53 -2.47 -12.57
CA TRP A 95 1.25 -3.42 -13.42
C TRP A 95 1.45 -4.78 -12.73
N THR A 96 1.15 -4.87 -11.43
CA THR A 96 1.28 -6.12 -10.69
C THR A 96 0.05 -7.00 -10.97
N LYS A 97 0.24 -7.99 -11.85
CA LYS A 97 -0.83 -8.88 -12.34
C LYS A 97 -0.80 -10.29 -11.73
N ILE A 98 -0.15 -10.45 -10.57
CA ILE A 98 -0.04 -11.73 -9.87
C ILE A 98 -1.09 -11.78 -8.76
N ASN A 99 -1.82 -12.90 -8.69
CA ASN A 99 -2.80 -13.18 -7.65
C ASN A 99 -2.13 -13.60 -6.34
N ILE A 100 -2.88 -13.42 -5.25
CA ILE A 100 -2.49 -13.80 -3.90
C ILE A 100 -3.53 -14.81 -3.42
N PRO A 101 -3.26 -16.13 -3.53
CA PRO A 101 -4.24 -17.14 -3.14
C PRO A 101 -4.52 -17.17 -1.64
N SER A 102 -3.54 -16.82 -0.81
CA SER A 102 -3.70 -16.84 0.64
C SER A 102 -2.85 -15.81 1.34
N VAL A 103 -3.42 -15.22 2.39
CA VAL A 103 -2.76 -14.35 3.35
C VAL A 103 -3.12 -14.81 4.76
N ARG A 104 -2.16 -14.73 5.69
CA ARG A 104 -2.42 -14.90 7.12
C ARG A 104 -1.46 -14.05 7.95
N LEU A 105 -1.93 -13.58 9.10
CA LEU A 105 -1.13 -12.91 10.10
C LEU A 105 -0.88 -13.84 11.28
N VAL A 106 0.38 -13.92 11.68
CA VAL A 106 0.81 -14.58 12.92
C VAL A 106 1.30 -13.50 13.87
N ALA A 107 0.68 -13.38 15.04
CA ALA A 107 1.13 -12.44 16.06
C ALA A 107 2.49 -12.88 16.62
N CYS A 108 3.39 -11.92 16.80
CA CYS A 108 4.60 -12.06 17.62
C CYS A 108 4.69 -10.86 18.57
N ASP A 109 5.60 -10.94 19.55
CA ASP A 109 5.64 -9.97 20.65
C ASP A 109 5.79 -8.50 20.20
N LYS A 110 6.63 -8.23 19.21
CA LYS A 110 7.00 -6.86 18.77
C LYS A 110 6.46 -6.46 17.41
N TYR A 111 6.00 -7.42 16.62
CA TYR A 111 5.49 -7.25 15.26
C TYR A 111 4.63 -8.45 14.89
N ASP A 112 3.75 -8.30 13.91
CA ASP A 112 3.09 -9.46 13.30
C ASP A 112 3.94 -9.96 12.12
N ILE A 113 3.82 -11.24 11.79
CA ILE A 113 4.35 -11.82 10.55
C ILE A 113 3.19 -11.97 9.58
N LEU A 114 3.22 -11.19 8.49
CA LEU A 114 2.35 -11.34 7.34
C LEU A 114 2.93 -12.42 6.44
N LYS A 115 2.17 -13.51 6.29
CA LYS A 115 2.53 -14.61 5.41
C LYS A 115 1.70 -14.53 4.15
N VAL A 116 2.37 -14.48 3.00
CA VAL A 116 1.74 -14.21 1.70
C VAL A 116 2.17 -15.29 0.71
N ARG A 117 1.18 -15.98 0.13
CA ARG A 117 1.41 -16.86 -1.02
C ARG A 117 1.11 -16.09 -2.30
N THR A 118 2.00 -16.13 -3.29
CA THR A 118 1.82 -15.42 -4.56
C THR A 118 1.79 -16.40 -5.72
N GLY A 119 0.75 -16.38 -6.55
CA GLY A 119 0.57 -17.40 -7.60
C GLY A 119 0.77 -18.83 -7.08
N ASN A 120 1.73 -19.54 -7.67
CA ASN A 120 2.10 -20.91 -7.29
C ASN A 120 3.41 -20.97 -6.47
N SER A 121 3.89 -19.85 -5.91
CA SER A 121 5.12 -19.80 -5.12
C SER A 121 4.94 -20.35 -3.71
N ASP A 122 6.06 -20.58 -3.04
CA ASP A 122 6.08 -20.74 -1.59
C ASP A 122 5.60 -19.47 -0.88
N GLU A 123 5.23 -19.64 0.38
CA GLU A 123 4.76 -18.56 1.25
C GLU A 123 5.94 -17.68 1.68
N GLU A 124 5.89 -16.38 1.39
CA GLU A 124 6.85 -15.39 1.86
C GLU A 124 6.43 -14.84 3.24
N GLU A 125 7.39 -14.67 4.14
CA GLU A 125 7.15 -14.10 5.47
C GLU A 125 7.69 -12.67 5.55
N ILE A 126 6.80 -11.73 5.87
CA ILE A 126 7.12 -10.29 5.95
C ILE A 126 6.75 -9.77 7.34
N LYS A 127 7.69 -9.08 7.98
CA LYS A 127 7.45 -8.42 9.26
C LYS A 127 6.61 -7.16 9.04
N VAL A 128 5.51 -7.04 9.79
CA VAL A 128 4.65 -5.86 9.75
C VAL A 128 4.44 -5.29 11.16
N ILE A 129 4.68 -3.99 11.31
CA ILE A 129 4.52 -3.29 12.60
C ILE A 129 3.14 -2.63 12.60
N THR A 130 2.18 -3.26 13.27
CA THR A 130 0.78 -2.81 13.30
C THR A 130 0.51 -1.76 14.37
N HIS A 131 1.39 -1.63 15.36
CA HIS A 131 1.28 -0.66 16.46
C HIS A 131 2.61 0.07 16.65
N PRO A 132 3.00 0.94 15.71
CA PRO A 132 4.26 1.68 15.83
C PRO A 132 4.22 2.62 17.04
N ASP A 133 5.33 2.68 17.76
CA ASP A 133 5.50 3.52 18.95
C ASP A 133 5.73 4.99 18.54
N PRO A 134 4.98 5.97 19.08
CA PRO A 134 5.22 7.40 18.86
C PRO A 134 6.65 7.87 19.14
N LEU A 135 7.40 7.18 19.99
CA LEU A 135 8.83 7.44 20.22
C LEU A 135 9.69 7.22 18.97
N GLY A 136 9.18 6.50 17.98
CA GLY A 136 9.78 6.34 16.65
C GLY A 136 9.62 7.55 15.74
N LEU A 137 8.91 8.61 16.15
CA LEU A 137 8.68 9.80 15.32
C LEU A 137 9.96 10.42 14.73
N PRO A 138 11.08 10.59 15.48
CA PRO A 138 12.31 11.12 14.89
C PRO A 138 12.84 10.26 13.73
N LEU A 139 12.76 8.93 13.85
CA LEU A 139 13.22 8.01 12.81
C LEU A 139 12.34 8.09 11.55
N ILE A 140 11.02 8.22 11.72
CA ILE A 140 10.11 8.44 10.60
C ILE A 140 10.40 9.78 9.92
N ILE A 141 10.63 10.84 10.70
CA ILE A 141 10.93 12.18 10.19
C ILE A 141 12.21 12.18 9.35
N ASP A 142 13.29 11.58 9.85
CA ASP A 142 14.55 11.54 9.13
C ASP A 142 14.42 10.70 7.84
N HIS A 143 13.74 9.56 7.90
CA HIS A 143 13.45 8.76 6.71
C HIS A 143 12.61 9.53 5.67
N LEU A 144 11.57 10.25 6.10
CA LEU A 144 10.74 11.04 5.19
C LEU A 144 11.51 12.20 4.56
N ARG A 145 12.45 12.81 5.29
CA ARG A 145 13.37 13.82 4.76
C ARG A 145 14.23 13.24 3.65
N ASP A 146 14.86 12.09 3.91
CA ASP A 146 15.68 11.39 2.92
C ASP A 146 14.84 11.06 1.67
N VAL A 147 13.61 10.57 1.85
CA VAL A 147 12.73 10.24 0.72
C VAL A 147 12.36 11.49 -0.08
N GLN A 148 12.05 12.61 0.59
CA GLN A 148 11.74 13.88 -0.06
C GLN A 148 12.90 14.36 -0.93
N GLU A 149 14.10 14.45 -0.35
CA GLU A 149 15.32 14.91 -1.03
C GLU A 149 15.65 13.99 -2.23
N ASN A 150 15.70 12.67 -2.01
CA ASN A 150 16.02 11.70 -3.05
C ASN A 150 15.00 11.70 -4.19
N THR A 151 13.70 11.86 -3.89
CA THR A 151 12.67 11.87 -4.94
C THR A 151 12.79 13.13 -5.81
N ALA A 152 13.06 14.29 -5.20
CA ALA A 152 13.27 15.53 -5.94
C ALA A 152 14.50 15.45 -6.86
N GLU A 153 15.62 14.91 -6.36
CA GLU A 153 16.83 14.68 -7.16
C GLU A 153 16.58 13.71 -8.32
N GLN A 154 15.82 12.64 -8.08
CA GLN A 154 15.51 11.65 -9.11
C GLN A 154 14.70 12.25 -10.27
N ILE A 155 13.78 13.18 -10.01
CA ILE A 155 13.05 13.90 -11.07
C ILE A 155 14.03 14.63 -11.99
N VAL A 156 14.99 15.37 -11.42
CA VAL A 156 15.99 16.12 -12.19
C VAL A 156 16.86 15.19 -13.03
N LEU A 157 17.28 14.05 -12.46
CA LEU A 157 18.06 13.04 -13.17
C LEU A 157 17.29 12.44 -14.34
N LEU A 158 16.02 12.07 -14.13
CA LEU A 158 15.18 11.48 -15.19
C LEU A 158 14.84 12.48 -16.29
N GLN A 159 14.59 13.75 -15.96
CA GLN A 159 14.39 14.80 -16.97
C GLN A 159 15.62 14.98 -17.85
N ARG A 160 16.82 14.93 -17.29
CA ARG A 160 18.08 14.97 -18.07
C ARG A 160 18.26 13.72 -18.93
N ALA A 161 17.88 12.56 -18.39
CA ALA A 161 17.98 11.27 -19.09
C ALA A 161 16.93 11.09 -20.19
N ALA A 162 15.80 11.80 -20.15
CA ALA A 162 14.71 11.67 -21.12
C ALA A 162 15.13 11.95 -22.58
N GLY A 163 16.22 12.71 -22.80
CA GLY A 163 16.80 12.93 -24.14
C GLY A 163 17.75 11.83 -24.62
N ILE A 164 18.01 10.80 -23.80
CA ILE A 164 18.99 9.74 -24.06
C ILE A 164 18.25 8.40 -24.03
N SER A 165 17.92 7.88 -25.22
CA SER A 165 17.12 6.64 -25.40
C SER A 165 17.67 5.42 -24.66
N THR A 166 18.99 5.36 -24.40
CA THR A 166 19.69 4.24 -23.74
C THR A 166 20.02 4.47 -22.26
N ALA A 167 19.55 5.55 -21.63
CA ALA A 167 19.97 5.92 -20.28
C ALA A 167 19.56 4.92 -19.18
N LEU A 168 18.49 4.15 -19.39
CA LEU A 168 18.02 3.11 -18.48
C LEU A 168 17.59 1.88 -19.27
N SER A 169 18.00 0.71 -18.80
CA SER A 169 17.46 -0.56 -19.30
C SER A 169 16.00 -0.75 -18.86
N ASP A 170 15.23 -1.57 -19.58
CA ASP A 170 13.84 -1.86 -19.22
C ASP A 170 13.72 -2.52 -17.84
N VAL A 171 14.73 -3.31 -17.45
CA VAL A 171 14.80 -3.92 -16.12
C VAL A 171 14.94 -2.85 -15.04
N GLU A 172 15.83 -1.87 -15.23
CA GLU A 172 16.01 -0.76 -14.29
C GLU A 172 14.77 0.12 -14.22
N LYS A 173 14.14 0.44 -15.36
CA LYS A 173 12.86 1.17 -15.40
C LYS A 173 11.79 0.45 -14.58
N THR A 174 11.65 -0.86 -14.77
CA THR A 174 10.66 -1.69 -14.07
C THR A 174 10.92 -1.73 -12.55
N GLN A 175 12.17 -1.92 -12.14
CA GLN A 175 12.54 -1.94 -10.72
C GLN A 175 12.35 -0.57 -10.05
N LEU A 176 12.70 0.51 -10.76
CA LEU A 176 12.51 1.87 -10.26
C LEU A 176 11.03 2.23 -10.16
N ALA A 177 10.24 1.90 -11.18
CA ALA A 177 8.78 2.09 -11.15
C ALA A 177 8.16 1.35 -9.97
N THR A 178 8.54 0.08 -9.74
CA THR A 178 8.04 -0.70 -8.61
C THR A 178 8.42 -0.07 -7.27
N SER A 179 9.64 0.45 -7.14
CA SER A 179 10.11 1.14 -5.93
C SER A 179 9.26 2.38 -5.62
N TYR A 180 8.93 3.18 -6.64
CA TYR A 180 8.08 4.34 -6.46
C TYR A 180 6.61 3.98 -6.19
N CYS A 181 6.09 2.89 -6.76
CA CYS A 181 4.78 2.36 -6.39
C CYS A 181 4.72 1.98 -4.90
N VAL A 182 5.76 1.31 -4.39
CA VAL A 182 5.89 0.99 -2.97
C VAL A 182 5.99 2.25 -2.11
N GLN A 183 6.85 3.21 -2.48
CA GLN A 183 6.98 4.48 -1.77
C GLN A 183 5.63 5.20 -1.65
N ARG A 184 4.84 5.23 -2.74
CA ARG A 184 3.49 5.83 -2.72
C ARG A 184 2.54 5.09 -1.77
N ALA A 185 2.60 3.75 -1.74
CA ALA A 185 1.82 2.96 -0.79
C ALA A 185 2.22 3.24 0.67
N ASP A 186 3.53 3.37 0.94
CA ASP A 186 4.04 3.71 2.27
C ASP A 186 3.57 5.09 2.74
N MET A 187 3.40 6.07 1.85
CA MET A 187 2.86 7.40 2.21
C MET A 187 1.45 7.31 2.82
N ILE A 188 0.63 6.35 2.40
CA ILE A 188 -0.69 6.10 3.01
C ILE A 188 -0.52 5.58 4.44
N GLY A 189 0.43 4.66 4.65
CA GLY A 189 0.78 4.12 5.96
C GLY A 189 1.29 5.21 6.90
N TYR A 190 2.26 6.01 6.47
CA TYR A 190 2.77 7.13 7.27
C TYR A 190 1.69 8.16 7.56
N ARG A 191 0.80 8.48 6.61
CA ARG A 191 -0.33 9.37 6.87
C ARG A 191 -1.21 8.84 8.00
N ARG A 192 -1.51 7.54 7.99
CA ARG A 192 -2.30 6.91 9.05
C ARG A 192 -1.60 6.97 10.41
N ILE A 193 -0.31 6.62 10.47
CA ILE A 193 0.51 6.67 11.68
C ILE A 193 0.54 8.08 12.26
N LEU A 194 0.94 9.05 11.44
CA LEU A 194 1.09 10.45 11.85
C LEU A 194 -0.25 11.06 12.26
N SER A 195 -1.35 10.73 11.59
CA SER A 195 -2.68 11.24 11.98
C SER A 195 -3.07 10.76 13.38
N VAL A 196 -2.95 9.46 13.65
CA VAL A 196 -3.26 8.88 14.96
C VAL A 196 -2.33 9.44 16.05
N TRP A 197 -1.04 9.58 15.76
CA TRP A 197 -0.11 10.16 16.72
C TRP A 197 -0.43 11.63 16.99
N ARG A 198 -0.72 12.44 15.97
CA ARG A 198 -1.10 13.85 16.15
C ARG A 198 -2.29 14.01 17.09
N ASP A 199 -3.29 13.14 16.97
CA ASP A 199 -4.50 13.20 17.78
C ASP A 199 -4.23 12.81 19.25
N THR A 200 -3.26 11.94 19.48
CA THR A 200 -2.89 11.43 20.81
C THR A 200 -1.81 12.24 21.52
N GLN A 201 -1.05 13.09 20.82
CA GLN A 201 0.00 13.91 21.45
C GLN A 201 -0.60 14.99 22.39
N PRO A 202 -0.04 15.23 23.58
CA PRO A 202 -0.50 16.30 24.47
C PRO A 202 0.07 17.68 24.10
N GLY A 203 1.29 17.73 23.54
CA GLY A 203 2.03 18.97 23.31
C GLY A 203 1.70 19.66 21.97
N PRO A 204 1.35 20.97 21.97
CA PRO A 204 1.10 21.72 20.73
C PRO A 204 2.29 21.77 19.77
N SER A 205 3.52 21.75 20.29
CA SER A 205 4.76 21.73 19.50
C SER A 205 4.86 20.44 18.67
N VAL A 206 4.67 19.28 19.30
CA VAL A 206 4.74 17.98 18.62
C VAL A 206 3.60 17.85 17.61
N LYS A 207 2.39 18.30 17.93
CA LYS A 207 1.27 18.34 16.96
C LYS A 207 1.59 19.17 15.72
N ARG A 208 2.28 20.30 15.89
CA ARG A 208 2.71 21.17 14.78
C ARG A 208 3.75 20.48 13.90
N VAL A 209 4.74 19.81 14.50
CA VAL A 209 5.75 19.04 13.77
C VAL A 209 5.09 17.93 12.96
N ILE A 210 4.21 17.14 13.57
CA ILE A 210 3.47 16.08 12.86
C ILE A 210 2.59 16.67 11.75
N GLY A 211 1.92 17.81 12.01
CA GLY A 211 1.12 18.53 11.03
C GLY A 211 1.91 18.98 9.80
N HIS A 212 3.14 19.45 10.00
CA HIS A 212 4.04 19.78 8.89
C HIS A 212 4.37 18.53 8.05
N TRP A 213 4.78 17.43 8.69
CA TRP A 213 5.12 16.20 7.98
C TRP A 213 3.95 15.56 7.26
N LEU A 214 2.73 15.68 7.78
CA LEU A 214 1.51 15.28 7.05
C LEU A 214 1.37 16.02 5.70
N GLY A 215 1.75 17.30 5.65
CA GLY A 215 1.81 18.06 4.41
C GLY A 215 2.94 17.59 3.48
N VAL A 216 4.12 17.30 4.04
CA VAL A 216 5.26 16.78 3.26
C VAL A 216 4.94 15.44 2.59
N LEU A 217 4.14 14.57 3.20
CA LEU A 217 3.70 13.32 2.56
C LEU A 217 2.96 13.55 1.22
N GLU A 218 2.23 14.65 1.08
CA GLU A 218 1.51 15.00 -0.16
C GLU A 218 2.49 15.41 -1.26
N GLU A 219 3.51 16.17 -0.89
CA GLU A 219 4.60 16.55 -1.79
C GLU A 219 5.37 15.31 -2.28
N ILE A 220 5.72 14.40 -1.37
CA ILE A 220 6.42 13.15 -1.70
C ILE A 220 5.58 12.29 -2.67
N ASP A 221 4.29 12.08 -2.40
CA ASP A 221 3.42 11.30 -3.31
C ASP A 221 3.28 11.98 -4.69
N SER A 222 3.14 13.31 -4.72
CA SER A 222 3.09 14.06 -5.97
C SER A 222 4.38 13.90 -6.78
N ASN A 223 5.54 14.05 -6.15
CA ASN A 223 6.83 13.88 -6.80
C ASN A 223 7.04 12.43 -7.29
N ALA A 224 6.64 11.43 -6.50
CA ALA A 224 6.69 10.03 -6.90
C ALA A 224 5.82 9.75 -8.14
N LYS A 225 4.63 10.36 -8.23
CA LYS A 225 3.78 10.30 -9.44
C LYS A 225 4.47 10.91 -10.65
N SER A 226 5.15 12.06 -10.49
CA SER A 226 5.93 12.67 -11.57
C SER A 226 7.06 11.76 -12.04
N VAL A 227 7.77 11.08 -11.13
CA VAL A 227 8.80 10.09 -11.50
C VAL A 227 8.18 8.95 -12.31
N LEU A 228 7.07 8.36 -11.84
CA LEU A 228 6.39 7.28 -12.55
C LEU A 228 5.93 7.70 -13.95
N HIS A 229 5.40 8.91 -14.09
CA HIS A 229 5.01 9.46 -15.39
C HIS A 229 6.22 9.59 -16.32
N LEU A 230 7.34 10.14 -15.84
CA LEU A 230 8.57 10.27 -16.62
C LEU A 230 9.09 8.89 -17.08
N LEU A 231 9.14 7.90 -16.18
CA LEU A 231 9.57 6.54 -16.51
C LEU A 231 8.68 5.91 -17.59
N THR A 232 7.37 6.10 -17.50
CA THR A 232 6.42 5.57 -18.48
C THR A 232 6.56 6.26 -19.84
N SER A 233 6.86 7.56 -19.85
CA SER A 233 7.07 8.32 -21.10
C SER A 233 8.37 7.98 -21.84
N MET A 234 9.36 7.38 -21.16
CA MET A 234 10.60 6.89 -21.76
C MET A 234 10.46 5.55 -22.51
N HIS A 235 9.23 5.07 -22.74
CA HIS A 235 8.94 3.87 -23.53
C HIS A 235 8.68 4.16 -25.03
N HIS A 236 8.98 5.37 -25.50
CA HIS A 236 8.87 5.77 -26.91
C HIS A 236 10.20 6.22 -27.49
#